data_AF-A0A944V999-F1
#
_entry.id   AF-A0A944V999-F1
#
_cell.length_a   1.000
_cell.length_b   1.000
_cell.length_c   1.000
_cell.angle_alpha   90.00
_cell.angle_beta   90.00
_cell.angle_gamma   90.00
#
_symmetry.space_group_name_H-M   'P 1'
#
loop_
_entity.id
_entity.type
_entity.pdbx_description
1 polymer ?
#
loop_
_entity_poly.entity_id
_entity_poly.type
_entity_poly.pdbx_seq_one_letter_code
_entity_poly.pdbx_strand_id
1 'polypeptide(L)'
;TLTSPGSNSPYRSRSAEENLELLAQMRAGEFADGSRVLRARIDMASPNLHLRDPALYRIRHQTHHNTGDTWCIYPMYDFTHPLSDAIEGVTHSLCTLEFEDNRALYDWVLEHVSIPSRPYQTEFSRLSLEYTVVSKRLLTTLVSERVVDGWDDPRMPTLSGLRRRGYSPASLRDFCNRIGVTRNQQHVELSVLENCVREDLDRTAARAFAVIRPLKLVIDNYPQDQEEFFEAANHPADPSRGSRAVSFCRELYIEHDDFIEDPPRKFFRLSPGREVRLRYAYLITCTKVIHDEQGNVTQVHCTYDPQSRGGNPADGRKVKGTIHWTSVRHSKKAQVRLYEPLFNESQPRFSSQEDLHDSLNEHSLVTIDDAQIEPSLTEAAAGNTFQFERLGYFCVDRDSAPEQMIFNRTVPLRETWARVKAR
;
A
#
# COMPACT_ATOMS: atom_id res chain seq x y z
N THR A 1 -16.64 -28.34 17.11
CA THR A 1 -18.12 -28.25 17.15
C THR A 1 -18.57 -28.74 18.51
N LEU A 2 -19.37 -27.96 19.25
CA LEU A 2 -19.97 -28.43 20.50
C LEU A 2 -21.00 -29.51 20.17
N THR A 3 -20.73 -30.76 20.52
CA THR A 3 -21.59 -31.90 20.20
C THR A 3 -22.77 -32.06 21.15
N SER A 4 -22.72 -31.40 22.32
CA SER A 4 -23.78 -31.46 23.32
C SER A 4 -24.77 -30.29 23.19
N PRO A 5 -26.09 -30.55 23.35
CA PRO A 5 -27.10 -29.51 23.49
C PRO A 5 -26.80 -28.57 24.67
N GLY A 6 -27.27 -27.32 24.58
CA GLY A 6 -27.23 -26.41 25.71
C GLY A 6 -28.32 -26.72 26.75
N SER A 7 -28.17 -26.16 27.95
CA SER A 7 -29.14 -26.27 29.04
C SER A 7 -29.83 -24.94 29.30
N ASN A 8 -31.14 -24.97 29.58
CA ASN A 8 -31.88 -23.76 29.95
C ASN A 8 -31.29 -23.10 31.20
N SER A 9 -31.21 -21.76 31.16
CA SER A 9 -30.94 -20.98 32.37
C SER A 9 -32.04 -21.22 33.40
N PRO A 10 -31.72 -21.29 34.71
CA PRO A 10 -32.73 -21.33 35.78
C PRO A 10 -33.73 -20.15 35.71
N TYR A 11 -33.34 -19.04 35.09
CA TYR A 11 -34.14 -17.82 34.96
C TYR A 11 -34.97 -17.75 33.67
N ARG A 12 -34.94 -18.79 32.81
CA ARG A 12 -35.60 -18.77 31.48
C ARG A 12 -37.13 -18.72 31.55
N SER A 13 -37.71 -19.19 32.65
CA SER A 13 -39.15 -19.30 32.87
C SER A 13 -39.77 -18.13 33.64
N ARG A 14 -39.04 -17.02 33.82
CA ARG A 14 -39.58 -15.79 34.42
C ARG A 14 -40.81 -15.26 33.66
N SER A 15 -41.73 -14.62 34.38
CA SER A 15 -42.88 -13.97 33.77
C SER A 15 -42.47 -12.74 32.94
N ALA A 16 -43.35 -12.26 32.07
CA ALA A 16 -43.09 -11.03 31.32
C ALA A 16 -42.93 -9.82 32.26
N GLU A 17 -43.73 -9.74 33.32
CA GLU A 17 -43.72 -8.67 34.31
C GLU A 17 -42.37 -8.59 35.04
N GLU A 18 -41.88 -9.73 35.55
CA GLU A 18 -40.58 -9.79 36.24
C GLU A 18 -39.43 -9.38 35.30
N ASN A 19 -39.48 -9.81 34.03
CA ASN A 19 -38.45 -9.45 33.06
C ASN A 19 -38.46 -7.94 32.71
N LEU A 20 -39.64 -7.33 32.60
CA LEU A 20 -39.76 -5.89 32.33
C LEU A 20 -39.25 -5.05 33.50
N GLU A 21 -39.56 -5.44 34.73
CA GLU A 21 -39.05 -4.78 35.94
C GLU A 21 -37.52 -4.85 36.01
N LEU A 22 -36.95 -6.06 35.85
CA LEU A 22 -35.50 -6.24 35.87
C LEU A 22 -34.80 -5.47 34.75
N LEU A 23 -35.38 -5.41 33.55
CA LEU A 23 -34.82 -4.65 32.45
C LEU A 23 -34.83 -3.13 32.73
N ALA A 24 -35.88 -2.62 33.37
CA ALA A 24 -35.94 -1.22 33.80
C ALA A 24 -34.87 -0.91 34.86
N GLN A 25 -34.68 -1.80 35.84
CA GLN A 25 -33.62 -1.68 36.86
C GLN A 25 -32.22 -1.76 36.25
N MET A 26 -32.00 -2.65 35.26
CA MET A 26 -30.77 -2.69 34.48
C MET A 26 -30.48 -1.34 33.80
N ARG A 27 -31.49 -0.74 33.16
CA ARG A 27 -31.38 0.58 32.52
C ARG A 27 -31.17 1.72 33.53
N ALA A 28 -31.71 1.58 34.74
CA ALA A 28 -31.53 2.55 35.83
C ALA A 28 -30.14 2.47 36.49
N GLY A 29 -29.30 1.51 36.12
CA GLY A 29 -27.94 1.35 36.66
C GLY A 29 -27.90 0.70 38.04
N GLU A 30 -28.96 -0.01 38.45
CA GLU A 30 -29.05 -0.64 39.78
C GLU A 30 -28.13 -1.86 39.95
N PHE A 31 -27.52 -2.34 38.87
CA PHE A 31 -26.74 -3.57 38.84
C PHE A 31 -25.34 -3.34 38.27
N ALA A 32 -24.34 -4.03 38.82
CA ALA A 32 -22.96 -3.93 38.35
C ALA A 32 -22.74 -4.55 36.96
N ASP A 33 -21.64 -4.16 36.31
CA ASP A 33 -21.18 -4.70 35.02
C ASP A 33 -21.12 -6.22 35.01
N GLY A 34 -21.61 -6.83 33.93
CA GLY A 34 -21.59 -8.29 33.74
C GLY A 34 -22.50 -9.10 34.67
N SER A 35 -23.17 -8.48 35.65
CA SER A 35 -24.00 -9.20 36.62
C SER A 35 -25.25 -9.82 35.99
N ARG A 36 -25.81 -9.20 34.94
CA ARG A 36 -27.03 -9.62 34.24
C ARG A 36 -26.96 -9.26 32.76
N VAL A 37 -27.70 -10.02 31.96
CA VAL A 37 -27.91 -9.78 30.52
C VAL A 37 -29.38 -10.05 30.18
N LEU A 38 -29.93 -9.29 29.23
CA LEU A 38 -31.18 -9.66 28.57
C LEU A 38 -30.85 -10.68 27.50
N ARG A 39 -31.59 -11.79 27.40
CA ARG A 39 -31.39 -12.82 26.36
C ARG A 39 -32.68 -13.03 25.58
N ALA A 40 -32.56 -13.32 24.29
CA ALA A 40 -33.67 -13.86 23.52
C ALA A 40 -34.01 -15.26 24.04
N ARG A 41 -35.29 -15.62 23.96
CA ARG A 41 -35.77 -16.95 24.33
C ARG A 41 -36.12 -17.72 23.06
N ILE A 42 -35.16 -18.50 22.55
CA ILE A 42 -35.23 -19.22 21.27
C ILE A 42 -35.15 -20.73 21.54
N ASP A 43 -34.00 -21.37 21.32
CA ASP A 43 -33.82 -22.81 21.50
C ASP A 43 -32.39 -23.17 21.96
N MET A 44 -32.26 -23.57 23.23
CA MET A 44 -30.99 -24.01 23.80
C MET A 44 -30.46 -25.33 23.21
N ALA A 45 -31.31 -26.12 22.55
CA ALA A 45 -30.92 -27.35 21.88
C ALA A 45 -30.51 -27.15 20.40
N SER A 46 -30.62 -25.91 19.88
CA SER A 46 -30.35 -25.63 18.46
C SER A 46 -28.94 -26.07 18.04
N PRO A 47 -28.78 -26.67 16.84
CA PRO A 47 -27.47 -26.95 16.27
C PRO A 47 -26.71 -25.66 15.94
N ASN A 48 -27.42 -24.55 15.70
CA ASN A 48 -26.81 -23.23 15.52
C ASN A 48 -26.61 -22.58 16.90
N LEU A 49 -25.36 -22.31 17.26
CA LEU A 49 -24.99 -21.71 18.55
C LEU A 49 -25.58 -20.30 18.73
N HIS A 50 -25.77 -19.54 17.65
CA HIS A 50 -26.35 -18.20 17.71
C HIS A 50 -27.83 -18.21 18.09
N LEU A 51 -28.52 -19.35 17.95
CA LEU A 51 -29.92 -19.50 18.37
C LEU A 51 -30.07 -20.04 19.80
N ARG A 52 -28.96 -20.30 20.51
CA ARG A 52 -28.99 -20.77 21.91
C ARG A 52 -29.17 -19.61 22.88
N ASP A 53 -30.38 -19.05 22.88
CA ASP A 53 -30.80 -17.89 23.69
C ASP A 53 -29.73 -16.77 23.69
N PRO A 54 -29.42 -16.14 22.54
CA PRO A 54 -28.35 -15.15 22.45
C PRO A 54 -28.62 -13.94 23.37
N ALA A 55 -27.54 -13.32 23.86
CA ALA A 55 -27.64 -12.08 24.61
C ALA A 55 -28.08 -10.93 23.70
N LEU A 56 -29.01 -10.11 24.16
CA LEU A 56 -29.54 -8.94 23.47
C LEU A 56 -28.99 -7.64 24.05
N TYR A 57 -28.93 -7.53 25.38
CA TYR A 57 -28.35 -6.40 26.10
C TYR A 57 -27.40 -6.87 27.19
N ARG A 58 -26.35 -6.08 27.43
CA ARG A 58 -25.43 -6.22 28.56
C ARG A 58 -25.32 -4.91 29.34
N ILE A 59 -25.03 -5.02 30.63
CA ILE A 59 -24.69 -3.88 31.48
C ILE A 59 -23.21 -3.53 31.28
N ARG A 60 -22.93 -2.24 31.05
CA ARG A 60 -21.58 -1.68 31.03
C ARG A 60 -21.63 -0.20 31.41
N HIS A 61 -21.03 0.17 32.52
CA HIS A 61 -20.91 1.56 32.96
C HIS A 61 -19.68 2.20 32.32
N GLN A 62 -19.83 2.65 31.07
CA GLN A 62 -18.77 3.33 30.33
C GLN A 62 -19.34 4.48 29.50
N THR A 63 -18.70 5.64 29.56
CA THR A 63 -19.08 6.79 28.73
C THR A 63 -19.01 6.44 27.24
N HIS A 64 -20.13 6.58 26.54
CA HIS A 64 -20.21 6.35 25.11
C HIS A 64 -19.84 7.61 24.32
N HIS A 65 -19.03 7.46 23.26
CA HIS A 65 -18.52 8.59 22.50
C HIS A 65 -19.59 9.51 21.88
N ASN A 66 -20.80 8.99 21.61
CA ASN A 66 -21.90 9.75 21.00
C ASN A 66 -23.01 10.13 21.99
N THR A 67 -23.26 9.30 23.01
CA THR A 67 -24.42 9.43 23.91
C THR A 67 -24.03 9.74 25.35
N GLY A 68 -22.72 9.94 25.61
CA GLY A 68 -22.20 10.20 26.94
C GLY A 68 -22.60 9.10 27.93
N ASP A 69 -23.05 9.51 29.10
CA ASP A 69 -23.47 8.64 30.20
C ASP A 69 -24.99 8.39 30.23
N THR A 70 -25.68 8.65 29.12
CA THR A 70 -27.15 8.46 29.02
C THR A 70 -27.58 7.01 29.21
N TRP A 71 -26.72 6.06 28.84
CA TRP A 71 -27.00 4.63 28.86
C TRP A 71 -25.95 3.88 29.66
N CYS A 72 -26.38 2.92 30.47
CA CYS A 72 -25.52 1.94 31.16
C CYS A 72 -25.79 0.50 30.70
N ILE A 73 -26.72 0.31 29.76
CA ILE A 73 -26.95 -0.94 29.05
C ILE A 73 -26.73 -0.72 27.56
N TYR A 74 -26.06 -1.68 26.92
CA TYR A 74 -25.74 -1.60 25.50
C TYR A 74 -26.21 -2.87 24.78
N PRO A 75 -26.81 -2.72 23.59
CA PRO A 75 -27.25 -3.86 22.81
C PRO A 75 -26.06 -4.62 22.22
N MET A 76 -26.27 -5.91 21.94
CA MET A 76 -25.31 -6.76 21.25
C MET A 76 -25.41 -6.56 19.73
N TYR A 77 -24.34 -6.89 19.01
CA TYR A 77 -24.26 -6.76 17.55
C TYR A 77 -25.43 -7.44 16.84
N ASP A 78 -25.70 -8.72 17.17
CA ASP A 78 -26.74 -9.51 16.52
C ASP A 78 -28.17 -9.01 16.77
N PHE A 79 -28.39 -8.21 17.81
CA PHE A 79 -29.66 -7.54 18.05
C PHE A 79 -29.73 -6.17 17.34
N THR A 80 -28.61 -5.46 17.30
CA THR A 80 -28.53 -4.10 16.76
C THR A 80 -28.55 -4.08 15.23
N HIS A 81 -27.79 -4.97 14.59
CA HIS A 81 -27.60 -4.99 13.14
C HIS A 81 -28.93 -5.15 12.37
N PRO A 82 -29.75 -6.20 12.57
CA PRO A 82 -31.02 -6.35 11.84
C PRO A 82 -31.98 -5.18 12.08
N LEU A 83 -32.06 -4.68 13.33
CA LEU A 83 -32.93 -3.55 13.65
C LEU A 83 -32.47 -2.25 12.98
N SER A 84 -31.16 -2.00 12.92
CA SER A 84 -30.60 -0.82 12.26
C SER A 84 -30.90 -0.86 10.76
N ASP A 85 -30.63 -2.00 10.11
CA ASP A 85 -30.95 -2.19 8.69
C ASP A 85 -32.44 -1.96 8.40
N ALA A 86 -33.32 -2.52 9.25
CA ALA A 86 -34.76 -2.37 9.10
C ALA A 86 -35.22 -0.92 9.28
N ILE A 87 -34.70 -0.22 10.29
CA ILE A 87 -35.02 1.19 10.58
C ILE A 87 -34.54 2.10 9.45
N GLU A 88 -33.36 1.83 8.89
CA GLU A 88 -32.76 2.63 7.81
C GLU A 88 -33.33 2.30 6.42
N GLY A 89 -34.16 1.27 6.28
CA GLY A 89 -34.75 0.88 4.99
C GLY A 89 -33.77 0.16 4.07
N VAL A 90 -32.75 -0.51 4.63
CA VAL A 90 -31.78 -1.30 3.87
C VAL A 90 -32.50 -2.42 3.11
N THR A 91 -32.13 -2.63 1.85
CA THR A 91 -32.68 -3.73 1.04
C THR A 91 -31.78 -4.96 1.09
N HIS A 92 -30.47 -4.75 0.95
CA HIS A 92 -29.45 -5.80 0.92
C HIS A 92 -28.36 -5.48 1.94
N SER A 93 -28.33 -6.24 3.03
CA SER A 93 -27.28 -6.16 4.05
C SER A 93 -26.12 -7.04 3.63
N LEU A 94 -25.06 -6.42 3.10
CA LEU A 94 -23.89 -7.12 2.58
C LEU A 94 -22.84 -7.27 3.68
N CYS A 95 -22.56 -8.51 4.10
CA CYS A 95 -21.55 -8.80 5.12
C CYS A 95 -20.58 -9.88 4.64
N THR A 96 -19.57 -10.19 5.45
CA THR A 96 -18.60 -11.24 5.12
C THR A 96 -19.05 -12.61 5.63
N LEU A 97 -18.49 -13.69 5.07
CA LEU A 97 -18.86 -15.07 5.42
C LEU A 97 -18.71 -15.42 6.91
N GLU A 98 -17.94 -14.67 7.68
CA GLU A 98 -17.85 -14.82 9.13
C GLU A 98 -19.21 -14.64 9.86
N PHE A 99 -20.21 -14.04 9.20
CA PHE A 99 -21.56 -13.83 9.72
C PHE A 99 -22.63 -14.74 9.08
N GLU A 100 -22.23 -15.76 8.32
CA GLU A 100 -23.17 -16.67 7.65
C GLU A 100 -24.08 -17.42 8.65
N ASP A 101 -23.50 -17.91 9.75
CA ASP A 101 -24.26 -18.59 10.81
C ASP A 101 -25.14 -17.61 11.61
N ASN A 102 -24.76 -16.34 11.70
CA ASN A 102 -25.52 -15.28 12.37
C ASN A 102 -26.82 -14.92 11.64
N ARG A 103 -26.92 -15.20 10.33
CA ARG A 103 -28.12 -14.90 9.53
C ARG A 103 -29.40 -15.47 10.14
N ALA A 104 -29.34 -16.68 10.71
CA ALA A 104 -30.51 -17.29 11.33
C ALA A 104 -31.04 -16.45 12.51
N LEU A 105 -30.14 -15.81 13.27
CA LEU A 105 -30.51 -14.89 14.35
C LEU A 105 -30.96 -13.54 13.79
N TYR A 106 -30.32 -13.04 12.74
CA TYR A 106 -30.73 -11.83 12.02
C TYR A 106 -32.21 -11.93 11.58
N ASP A 107 -32.57 -13.01 10.89
CA ASP A 107 -33.94 -13.28 10.44
C ASP A 107 -34.90 -13.44 11.62
N TRP A 108 -34.48 -14.16 12.66
CA TRP A 108 -35.29 -14.34 13.87
C TRP A 108 -35.65 -13.00 14.52
N VAL A 109 -34.71 -12.06 14.63
CA VAL A 109 -34.99 -10.73 15.21
C VAL A 109 -36.05 -10.00 14.37
N LEU A 110 -35.90 -9.97 13.04
CA LEU A 110 -36.84 -9.29 12.14
C LEU A 110 -38.25 -9.89 12.18
N GLU A 111 -38.37 -11.20 12.40
CA GLU A 111 -39.66 -11.89 12.48
C GLU A 111 -40.42 -11.64 13.79
N HIS A 112 -39.71 -11.29 14.85
CA HIS A 112 -40.26 -11.23 16.21
C HIS A 112 -40.44 -9.80 16.74
N VAL A 113 -40.22 -8.78 15.89
CA VAL A 113 -40.40 -7.37 16.24
C VAL A 113 -41.18 -6.62 15.16
N SER A 114 -41.84 -5.51 15.53
CA SER A 114 -42.48 -4.62 14.56
C SER A 114 -41.41 -3.76 13.87
N ILE A 115 -41.26 -3.92 12.56
CA ILE A 115 -40.23 -3.25 11.75
C ILE A 115 -40.83 -2.49 10.56
N PRO A 116 -40.23 -1.36 10.14
CA PRO A 116 -40.74 -0.58 9.02
C PRO A 116 -40.32 -1.14 7.65
N SER A 117 -39.28 -1.97 7.59
CA SER A 117 -38.83 -2.65 6.38
C SER A 117 -38.20 -4.00 6.73
N ARG A 118 -38.11 -4.92 5.75
CA ARG A 118 -37.52 -6.25 5.93
C ARG A 118 -36.26 -6.39 5.04
N PRO A 119 -35.07 -6.05 5.56
CA PRO A 119 -33.81 -6.21 4.84
C PRO A 119 -33.46 -7.69 4.65
N TYR A 120 -32.65 -8.00 3.63
CA TYR A 120 -32.11 -9.34 3.37
C TYR A 120 -30.59 -9.36 3.54
N GLN A 121 -30.07 -10.27 4.38
CA GLN A 121 -28.64 -10.47 4.54
C GLN A 121 -28.08 -11.39 3.46
N THR A 122 -26.96 -11.00 2.86
CA THR A 122 -26.15 -11.90 2.03
C THR A 122 -24.66 -11.70 2.28
N GLU A 123 -23.90 -12.78 2.09
CA GLU A 123 -22.49 -12.84 2.45
C GLU A 123 -21.58 -12.95 1.23
N PHE A 124 -20.40 -12.34 1.32
CA PHE A 124 -19.29 -12.50 0.39
C PHE A 124 -17.98 -12.82 1.12
N SER A 125 -17.00 -13.40 0.41
CA SER A 125 -15.70 -13.70 1.00
C SER A 125 -14.90 -12.43 1.26
N ARG A 126 -14.27 -12.38 2.42
CA ARG A 126 -13.35 -11.30 2.76
C ARG A 126 -12.09 -11.35 1.88
N LEU A 127 -11.57 -10.18 1.51
CA LEU A 127 -10.27 -10.05 0.85
C LEU A 127 -9.14 -10.57 1.77
N SER A 128 -8.37 -11.53 1.26
CA SER A 128 -7.05 -11.88 1.77
C SER A 128 -6.01 -11.50 0.72
N LEU A 129 -5.13 -10.55 1.04
CA LEU A 129 -4.04 -10.14 0.17
C LEU A 129 -2.74 -10.77 0.68
N GLU A 130 -1.85 -11.17 -0.23
CA GLU A 130 -0.56 -11.74 0.15
C GLU A 130 0.35 -10.72 0.87
N TYR A 131 1.28 -11.22 1.70
CA TYR A 131 2.28 -10.46 2.44
C TYR A 131 1.71 -9.36 3.34
N THR A 132 0.47 -9.52 3.80
CA THR A 132 -0.18 -8.52 4.65
C THR A 132 -1.06 -9.15 5.71
N VAL A 133 -1.37 -8.35 6.75
CA VAL A 133 -2.33 -8.69 7.78
C VAL A 133 -3.38 -7.60 7.93
N VAL A 134 -4.63 -7.99 8.09
CA VAL A 134 -5.77 -7.09 8.21
C VAL A 134 -6.47 -7.22 9.57
N SER A 135 -5.88 -7.97 10.50
CA SER A 135 -6.38 -8.10 11.87
C SER A 135 -6.09 -6.82 12.66
N LYS A 136 -7.12 -6.18 13.20
CA LYS A 136 -6.98 -4.96 14.02
C LYS A 136 -6.02 -5.15 15.19
N ARG A 137 -6.04 -6.32 15.83
CA ARG A 137 -5.12 -6.65 16.93
C ARG A 137 -3.67 -6.57 16.47
N LEU A 138 -3.34 -7.26 15.39
CA LEU A 138 -1.98 -7.28 14.84
C LEU A 138 -1.54 -5.91 14.33
N LEU A 139 -2.40 -5.20 13.60
CA LEU A 139 -2.11 -3.83 13.14
C LEU A 139 -1.88 -2.87 14.31
N THR A 140 -2.65 -3.01 15.40
CA THR A 140 -2.44 -2.20 16.61
C THR A 140 -1.09 -2.52 17.24
N THR A 141 -0.70 -3.80 17.32
CA THR A 141 0.61 -4.23 17.80
C THR A 141 1.74 -3.60 17.00
N LEU A 142 1.70 -3.68 15.66
CA LEU A 142 2.71 -3.07 14.78
C LEU A 142 2.89 -1.56 15.03
N VAL A 143 1.79 -0.84 15.29
CA VAL A 143 1.82 0.59 15.59
C VAL A 143 2.31 0.85 17.02
N SER A 144 1.81 0.12 18.01
CA SER A 144 2.16 0.36 19.43
C SER A 144 3.62 0.05 19.72
N GLU A 145 4.17 -0.96 19.05
CA GLU A 145 5.56 -1.39 19.20
C GLU A 145 6.51 -0.66 18.24
N ARG A 146 5.99 0.30 17.45
CA ARG A 146 6.77 1.13 16.51
C ARG A 146 7.54 0.32 15.45
N VAL A 147 6.98 -0.83 15.04
CA VAL A 147 7.45 -1.56 13.84
C VAL A 147 7.20 -0.71 12.58
N VAL A 148 6.12 0.06 12.60
CA VAL A 148 5.74 1.04 11.59
C VAL A 148 5.56 2.43 12.22
N ASP A 149 5.65 3.49 11.42
CA ASP A 149 5.61 4.88 11.89
C ASP A 149 4.22 5.30 12.40
N GLY A 150 3.18 4.57 12.01
CA GLY A 150 1.80 4.82 12.41
C GLY A 150 0.79 4.11 11.53
N TRP A 151 -0.50 4.44 11.73
CA TRP A 151 -1.60 3.88 10.94
C TRP A 151 -1.57 4.28 9.46
N ASP A 152 -0.80 5.30 9.10
CA ASP A 152 -0.64 5.77 7.72
C ASP A 152 0.77 5.52 7.16
N ASP A 153 1.56 4.66 7.79
CA ASP A 153 2.82 4.18 7.24
C ASP A 153 2.58 3.52 5.85
N PRO A 154 3.37 3.84 4.82
CA PRO A 154 3.20 3.26 3.47
C PRO A 154 3.32 1.72 3.39
N ARG A 155 3.85 1.05 4.42
CA ARG A 155 3.88 -0.42 4.53
C ARG A 155 2.56 -1.01 5.04
N MET A 156 1.70 -0.19 5.63
CA MET A 156 0.43 -0.64 6.21
C MET A 156 -0.64 -0.83 5.13
N PRO A 157 -1.49 -1.87 5.23
CA PRO A 157 -2.60 -2.11 4.30
C PRO A 157 -3.81 -1.21 4.56
N THR A 158 -3.64 -0.14 5.33
CA THR A 158 -4.69 0.83 5.62
C THR A 158 -4.89 1.73 4.41
N LEU A 159 -6.11 2.24 4.21
CA LEU A 159 -6.37 3.19 3.13
C LEU A 159 -5.50 4.46 3.26
N SER A 160 -5.22 4.90 4.49
CA SER A 160 -4.30 6.01 4.76
C SER A 160 -2.86 5.69 4.38
N GLY A 161 -2.37 4.49 4.70
CA GLY A 161 -1.03 4.02 4.31
C GLY A 161 -0.88 3.89 2.81
N LEU A 162 -1.83 3.25 2.14
CA LEU A 162 -1.86 3.12 0.68
C LEU A 162 -1.92 4.49 -0.02
N ARG A 163 -2.73 5.43 0.48
CA ARG A 163 -2.77 6.80 -0.03
C ARG A 163 -1.41 7.49 0.13
N ARG A 164 -0.77 7.38 1.30
CA ARG A 164 0.56 7.96 1.56
C ARG A 164 1.66 7.30 0.71
N ARG A 165 1.50 6.01 0.39
CA ARG A 165 2.36 5.29 -0.57
C ARG A 165 2.21 5.79 -2.01
N GLY A 166 1.14 6.53 -2.33
CA GLY A 166 0.86 7.06 -3.67
C GLY A 166 -0.12 6.22 -4.48
N TYR A 167 -0.87 5.30 -3.85
CA TYR A 167 -1.91 4.53 -4.53
C TYR A 167 -3.09 5.46 -4.83
N SER A 168 -3.54 5.46 -6.08
CA SER A 168 -4.68 6.29 -6.48
C SER A 168 -6.01 5.62 -6.09
N PRO A 169 -7.05 6.40 -5.79
CA PRO A 169 -8.40 5.84 -5.60
C PRO A 169 -8.89 5.05 -6.82
N ALA A 170 -8.47 5.44 -8.03
CA ALA A 170 -8.84 4.75 -9.26
C ALA A 170 -8.23 3.35 -9.33
N SER A 171 -6.95 3.20 -9.00
CA SER A 171 -6.27 1.90 -8.97
C SER A 171 -6.89 0.92 -7.97
N LEU A 172 -7.31 1.40 -6.79
CA LEU A 172 -7.96 0.56 -5.78
C LEU A 172 -9.35 0.10 -6.20
N ARG A 173 -10.13 0.96 -6.86
CA ARG A 173 -11.44 0.58 -7.41
C ARG A 173 -11.29 -0.44 -8.54
N ASP A 174 -10.31 -0.24 -9.43
CA ASP A 174 -9.99 -1.19 -10.49
C ASP A 174 -9.58 -2.54 -9.91
N PHE A 175 -8.72 -2.55 -8.88
CA PHE A 175 -8.36 -3.77 -8.15
C PHE A 175 -9.60 -4.51 -7.61
N CYS A 176 -10.48 -3.81 -6.89
CA CYS A 176 -11.73 -4.40 -6.37
C CYS A 176 -12.62 -4.97 -7.50
N ASN A 177 -12.68 -4.31 -8.66
CA ASN A 177 -13.45 -4.80 -9.81
C ASN A 177 -12.83 -6.07 -10.41
N ARG A 178 -11.49 -6.15 -10.51
CA ARG A 178 -10.79 -7.30 -11.11
C ARG A 178 -10.87 -8.56 -10.27
N ILE A 179 -10.77 -8.45 -8.95
CA ILE A 179 -10.89 -9.61 -8.06
C ILE A 179 -12.34 -10.12 -7.97
N GLY A 180 -13.30 -9.23 -8.24
CA GLY A 180 -14.73 -9.54 -8.17
C GLY A 180 -15.23 -9.79 -6.75
N VAL A 181 -16.51 -10.15 -6.65
CA VAL A 181 -17.18 -10.47 -5.38
C VAL A 181 -17.73 -11.87 -5.48
N THR A 182 -17.24 -12.77 -4.63
CA THR A 182 -17.64 -14.19 -4.64
C THR A 182 -17.85 -14.69 -3.21
N ARG A 183 -18.38 -15.90 -3.05
CA ARG A 183 -18.42 -16.62 -1.76
C ARG A 183 -17.20 -17.53 -1.55
N ASN A 184 -16.30 -17.63 -2.52
CA ASN A 184 -15.10 -18.46 -2.40
C ASN A 184 -14.02 -17.66 -1.70
N GLN A 185 -13.38 -18.22 -0.68
CA GLN A 185 -12.20 -17.59 -0.07
C GLN A 185 -11.10 -17.50 -1.13
N GLN A 186 -10.60 -16.27 -1.38
CA GLN A 186 -9.53 -16.02 -2.32
C GLN A 186 -8.34 -15.40 -1.61
N HIS A 187 -7.17 -15.98 -1.85
CA HIS A 187 -5.89 -15.36 -1.58
C HIS A 187 -5.45 -14.65 -2.84
N VAL A 188 -5.44 -13.32 -2.81
CA VAL A 188 -5.11 -12.49 -3.95
C VAL A 188 -3.63 -12.15 -3.90
N GLU A 189 -2.92 -12.41 -5.00
CA GLU A 189 -1.52 -12.03 -5.13
C GLU A 189 -1.34 -10.51 -5.04
N LEU A 190 -0.32 -10.06 -4.31
CA LEU A 190 0.04 -8.64 -4.24
C LEU A 190 0.32 -8.05 -5.64
N SER A 191 0.83 -8.88 -6.55
CA SER A 191 1.12 -8.54 -7.94
C SER A 191 -0.10 -7.96 -8.68
N VAL A 192 -1.31 -8.43 -8.39
CA VAL A 192 -2.56 -7.98 -9.02
C VAL A 192 -2.87 -6.54 -8.62
N LEU A 193 -2.75 -6.23 -7.32
CA LEU A 193 -2.93 -4.87 -6.81
C LEU A 193 -1.89 -3.93 -7.41
N GLU A 194 -0.62 -4.34 -7.39
CA GLU A 194 0.46 -3.52 -7.96
C GLU A 194 0.29 -3.29 -9.47
N ASN A 195 -0.27 -4.25 -10.22
CA ASN A 195 -0.56 -4.07 -11.63
C ASN A 195 -1.62 -2.99 -11.87
N CYS A 196 -2.72 -2.99 -11.11
CA CYS A 196 -3.74 -1.92 -11.18
C CYS A 196 -3.12 -0.54 -10.92
N VAL A 197 -2.20 -0.44 -9.96
CA VAL A 197 -1.49 0.80 -9.65
C VAL A 197 -0.56 1.22 -10.78
N ARG A 198 0.25 0.29 -11.33
CA ARG A 198 1.12 0.57 -12.46
C ARG A 198 0.33 1.05 -13.67
N GLU A 199 -0.76 0.39 -14.02
CA GLU A 199 -1.58 0.76 -15.18
C GLU A 199 -2.23 2.13 -15.03
N ASP A 200 -2.64 2.50 -13.82
CA ASP A 200 -3.17 3.84 -13.57
C ASP A 200 -2.09 4.92 -13.62
N LEU A 201 -0.96 4.69 -12.97
CA LEU A 201 0.15 5.65 -12.95
C LEU A 201 0.86 5.76 -14.29
N ASP A 202 0.91 4.69 -15.10
CA ASP A 202 1.48 4.74 -16.45
C ASP A 202 0.75 5.75 -17.34
N ARG A 203 -0.57 5.85 -17.18
CA ARG A 203 -1.45 6.78 -17.91
C ARG A 203 -1.43 8.20 -17.33
N THR A 204 -1.20 8.35 -16.02
CA THR A 204 -1.48 9.60 -15.30
C THR A 204 -0.24 10.34 -14.83
N ALA A 205 0.86 9.64 -14.52
CA ALA A 205 2.06 10.25 -13.95
C ALA A 205 2.96 10.88 -15.02
N ALA A 206 3.51 12.05 -14.72
CA ALA A 206 4.57 12.64 -15.54
C ALA A 206 5.88 11.87 -15.37
N ARG A 207 6.73 11.86 -16.40
CA ARG A 207 8.06 11.26 -16.37
C ARG A 207 9.05 12.29 -15.87
N ALA A 208 9.96 11.86 -15.02
CA ALA A 208 11.03 12.67 -14.46
C ALA A 208 12.33 11.87 -14.37
N PHE A 209 13.45 12.58 -14.32
CA PHE A 209 14.75 12.00 -14.02
C PHE A 209 15.05 12.11 -12.53
N ALA A 210 15.40 10.96 -11.95
CA ALA A 210 15.97 10.85 -10.63
C ALA A 210 17.01 9.74 -10.69
N VAL A 211 18.15 9.97 -10.04
CA VAL A 211 19.17 8.95 -9.82
C VAL A 211 19.14 8.61 -8.33
N ILE A 212 18.70 7.41 -7.99
CA ILE A 212 18.47 7.01 -6.60
C ILE A 212 19.80 6.65 -5.94
N ARG A 213 20.65 5.87 -6.61
CA ARG A 213 21.98 5.49 -6.11
C ARG A 213 23.04 6.13 -7.01
N PRO A 214 23.46 7.38 -6.75
CA PRO A 214 24.29 8.13 -7.68
C PRO A 214 25.71 7.56 -7.80
N LEU A 215 26.13 7.33 -9.05
CA LEU A 215 27.51 7.14 -9.44
C LEU A 215 27.94 8.34 -10.29
N LYS A 216 29.06 8.98 -9.92
CA LYS A 216 29.57 10.15 -10.65
C LYS A 216 30.12 9.72 -12.01
N LEU A 217 29.72 10.45 -13.05
CA LEU A 217 30.18 10.28 -14.42
C LEU A 217 30.79 11.59 -14.92
N VAL A 218 31.98 11.53 -15.52
CA VAL A 218 32.66 12.70 -16.10
C VAL A 218 32.90 12.49 -17.58
N ILE A 219 32.46 13.44 -18.40
CA ILE A 219 32.65 13.40 -19.86
C ILE A 219 33.91 14.18 -20.23
N ASP A 220 35.01 13.47 -20.48
CA ASP A 220 36.35 14.06 -20.59
C ASP A 220 36.51 15.04 -21.76
N ASN A 221 35.84 14.77 -22.88
CA ASN A 221 35.87 15.60 -24.08
C ASN A 221 34.71 16.63 -24.16
N TYR A 222 33.91 16.80 -23.09
CA TYR A 222 32.91 17.86 -23.02
C TYR A 222 33.51 19.12 -22.35
N PRO A 223 33.33 20.33 -22.91
CA PRO A 223 33.93 21.54 -22.34
C PRO A 223 33.47 21.82 -20.90
N GLN A 224 34.40 22.24 -20.04
CA GLN A 224 34.20 22.31 -18.59
C GLN A 224 33.05 23.25 -18.16
N ASP A 225 32.94 24.40 -18.81
CA ASP A 225 31.95 25.44 -18.45
C ASP A 225 30.72 25.44 -19.36
N GLN A 226 30.66 24.54 -20.34
CA GLN A 226 29.51 24.43 -21.22
C GLN A 226 28.31 23.82 -20.48
N GLU A 227 27.13 24.39 -20.76
CA GLU A 227 25.85 23.89 -20.32
C GLU A 227 24.90 23.84 -21.51
N GLU A 228 24.10 22.77 -21.56
CA GLU A 228 23.06 22.61 -22.57
C GLU A 228 21.76 22.20 -21.91
N PHE A 229 20.65 22.52 -22.58
CA PHE A 229 19.33 22.07 -22.18
C PHE A 229 18.78 21.12 -23.24
N PHE A 230 18.15 20.06 -22.75
CA PHE A 230 17.46 19.07 -23.58
C PHE A 230 15.98 19.08 -23.27
N GLU A 231 15.16 19.04 -24.31
CA GLU A 231 13.72 18.97 -24.17
C GLU A 231 13.29 17.51 -23.96
N ALA A 232 12.77 17.19 -22.78
CA ALA A 232 12.26 15.88 -22.43
C ALA A 232 10.73 15.92 -22.33
N ALA A 233 10.04 15.03 -23.05
CA ALA A 233 8.58 14.92 -22.96
C ALA A 233 8.15 14.51 -21.55
N ASN A 234 7.10 15.15 -21.02
CA ASN A 234 6.54 14.79 -19.71
C ASN A 234 5.77 13.47 -19.75
N HIS A 235 5.30 13.06 -20.93
CA HIS A 235 4.64 11.77 -21.11
C HIS A 235 4.89 11.23 -22.52
N PRO A 236 5.42 10.01 -22.69
CA PRO A 236 5.84 9.51 -24.00
C PRO A 236 4.66 9.28 -24.97
N ALA A 237 3.47 8.95 -24.45
CA ALA A 237 2.29 8.69 -25.24
C ALA A 237 1.29 9.87 -25.31
N ASP A 238 1.60 11.01 -24.66
CA ASP A 238 0.67 12.14 -24.56
C ASP A 238 1.41 13.48 -24.72
N PRO A 239 1.56 13.96 -25.97
CA PRO A 239 2.23 15.23 -26.26
C PRO A 239 1.53 16.46 -25.63
N SER A 240 0.24 16.36 -25.29
CA SER A 240 -0.51 17.48 -24.70
C SER A 240 -0.02 17.86 -23.30
N ARG A 241 0.71 16.96 -22.64
CA ARG A 241 1.36 17.18 -21.34
C ARG A 241 2.66 17.99 -21.45
N GLY A 242 3.02 18.40 -22.66
CA GLY A 242 4.19 19.22 -22.93
C GLY A 242 5.50 18.51 -22.62
N SER A 243 6.53 19.34 -22.45
CA SER A 243 7.89 18.94 -22.22
C SER A 243 8.50 19.76 -21.08
N ARG A 244 9.70 19.37 -20.66
CA ARG A 244 10.50 20.08 -19.67
C ARG A 244 11.96 20.14 -20.14
N ALA A 245 12.66 21.18 -19.73
CA ALA A 245 14.09 21.32 -19.98
C ALA A 245 14.88 20.53 -18.94
N VAL A 246 15.83 19.71 -19.39
CA VAL A 246 16.77 18.95 -18.56
C VAL A 246 18.17 19.49 -18.81
N SER A 247 18.81 20.00 -17.76
CA SER A 247 20.16 20.55 -17.81
C SER A 247 21.21 19.47 -17.99
N PHE A 248 22.17 19.70 -18.87
CA PHE A 248 23.32 18.84 -19.16
C PHE A 248 24.62 19.62 -18.96
N CYS A 249 25.63 18.96 -18.40
CA CYS A 249 26.98 19.51 -18.29
C CYS A 249 28.03 18.38 -18.32
N ARG A 250 29.31 18.74 -18.19
CA ARG A 250 30.44 17.80 -18.17
C ARG A 250 30.30 16.67 -17.14
N GLU A 251 29.80 16.99 -15.95
CA GLU A 251 29.66 16.04 -14.84
C GLU A 251 28.20 15.66 -14.62
N LEU A 252 27.91 14.36 -14.62
CA LEU A 252 26.59 13.79 -14.47
C LEU A 252 26.56 12.76 -13.34
N TYR A 253 25.37 12.44 -12.86
CA TYR A 253 25.10 11.24 -12.09
C TYR A 253 24.32 10.24 -12.94
N ILE A 254 24.65 8.97 -12.79
CA ILE A 254 23.89 7.82 -13.32
C ILE A 254 23.59 6.85 -12.17
N GLU A 255 22.69 5.89 -12.37
CA GLU A 255 22.54 4.83 -11.35
C GLU A 255 23.82 4.02 -11.25
N HIS A 256 24.21 3.71 -10.03
CA HIS A 256 25.29 2.78 -9.76
C HIS A 256 25.05 1.42 -10.45
N ASP A 257 23.81 0.95 -10.48
CA ASP A 257 23.41 -0.31 -11.13
C ASP A 257 23.45 -0.27 -12.68
N ASP A 258 23.64 0.91 -13.27
CA ASP A 258 23.81 1.07 -14.71
C ASP A 258 25.26 0.89 -15.19
N PHE A 259 26.19 0.65 -14.27
CA PHE A 259 27.60 0.38 -14.59
C PHE A 259 28.07 -0.97 -14.04
N ILE A 260 28.72 -1.77 -14.89
CA ILE A 260 29.42 -3.00 -14.49
C ILE A 260 30.72 -3.10 -15.29
N GLU A 261 31.85 -3.32 -14.61
CA GLU A 261 33.16 -3.48 -15.26
C GLU A 261 33.27 -4.74 -16.12
N ASP A 262 32.84 -5.89 -15.57
CA ASP A 262 32.75 -7.15 -16.29
C ASP A 262 31.28 -7.56 -16.49
N PRO A 263 30.61 -7.03 -17.54
CA PRO A 263 29.18 -7.20 -17.71
C PRO A 263 28.82 -8.61 -18.21
N PRO A 264 27.76 -9.25 -17.68
CA PRO A 264 27.23 -10.46 -18.30
C PRO A 264 26.71 -10.17 -19.71
N ARG A 265 26.68 -11.17 -20.60
CA ARG A 265 26.33 -10.99 -22.04
C ARG A 265 25.04 -10.21 -22.31
N LYS A 266 24.04 -10.32 -21.42
CA LYS A 266 22.74 -9.65 -21.57
C LYS A 266 22.71 -8.24 -20.97
N PHE A 267 23.72 -7.80 -20.25
CA PHE A 267 23.75 -6.43 -19.74
C PHE A 267 23.91 -5.48 -20.93
N PHE A 268 23.05 -4.46 -21.04
CA PHE A 268 23.07 -3.51 -22.15
C PHE A 268 23.42 -2.08 -21.72
N ARG A 269 23.75 -1.86 -20.45
CA ARG A 269 24.11 -0.54 -19.92
C ARG A 269 25.62 -0.30 -20.01
N LEU A 270 26.15 0.64 -19.24
CA LEU A 270 27.51 1.15 -19.37
C LEU A 270 28.54 0.14 -18.84
N SER A 271 29.59 -0.09 -19.62
CA SER A 271 30.75 -0.89 -19.23
C SER A 271 31.98 -0.35 -19.95
N PRO A 272 33.21 -0.65 -19.50
CA PRO A 272 34.44 -0.24 -20.19
C PRO A 272 34.40 -0.57 -21.69
N GLY A 273 34.73 0.41 -22.53
CA GLY A 273 34.77 0.27 -24.00
C GLY A 273 33.41 0.15 -24.68
N ARG A 274 32.30 0.23 -23.94
CA ARG A 274 30.95 0.10 -24.50
C ARG A 274 30.22 1.43 -24.55
N GLU A 275 29.53 1.62 -25.66
CA GLU A 275 28.69 2.79 -25.89
C GLU A 275 27.28 2.60 -25.32
N VAL A 276 26.75 3.64 -24.65
CA VAL A 276 25.37 3.70 -24.15
C VAL A 276 24.75 5.05 -24.46
N ARG A 277 23.41 5.11 -24.56
CA ARG A 277 22.70 6.39 -24.72
C ARG A 277 22.33 6.99 -23.37
N LEU A 278 22.66 8.26 -23.17
CA LEU A 278 22.03 9.09 -22.16
C LEU A 278 20.66 9.51 -22.69
N ARG A 279 19.59 9.20 -21.96
CA ARG A 279 18.21 9.48 -22.35
C ARG A 279 18.04 10.96 -22.73
N TYR A 280 17.44 11.22 -23.90
CA TYR A 280 17.31 12.54 -24.57
C TYR A 280 18.60 13.26 -25.00
N ALA A 281 19.79 12.77 -24.60
CA ALA A 281 21.06 13.45 -24.83
C ALA A 281 21.96 12.66 -25.79
N TYR A 282 23.23 12.50 -25.44
CA TYR A 282 24.29 11.95 -26.29
C TYR A 282 24.52 10.44 -26.09
N LEU A 283 25.24 9.84 -27.02
CA LEU A 283 25.96 8.59 -26.83
C LEU A 283 27.28 8.84 -26.09
N ILE A 284 27.59 7.96 -25.14
CA ILE A 284 28.82 8.01 -24.35
C ILE A 284 29.50 6.65 -24.33
N THR A 285 30.83 6.63 -24.23
CA THR A 285 31.65 5.42 -24.11
C THR A 285 32.56 5.53 -22.89
N CYS A 286 32.55 4.52 -22.02
CA CYS A 286 33.41 4.48 -20.83
C CYS A 286 34.87 4.23 -21.22
N THR A 287 35.76 5.13 -20.80
CA THR A 287 37.20 5.11 -21.10
C THR A 287 38.04 4.77 -19.87
N LYS A 288 37.59 5.13 -18.67
CA LYS A 288 38.33 4.90 -17.42
C LYS A 288 37.38 4.77 -16.23
N VAL A 289 37.79 3.98 -15.23
CA VAL A 289 37.07 3.73 -13.98
C VAL A 289 37.97 4.16 -12.82
N ILE A 290 37.40 4.78 -11.80
CA ILE A 290 38.08 5.18 -10.57
C ILE A 290 37.48 4.41 -9.41
N HIS A 291 38.35 3.86 -8.57
CA HIS A 291 38.01 3.09 -7.39
C HIS A 291 38.41 3.82 -6.11
N ASP A 292 37.71 3.55 -5.01
CA ASP A 292 38.18 3.89 -3.67
C ASP A 292 39.24 2.88 -3.16
N GLU A 293 39.72 3.10 -1.93
CA GLU A 293 40.69 2.23 -1.27
C GLU A 293 40.17 0.80 -1.01
N GLN A 294 38.85 0.63 -0.98
CA GLN A 294 38.16 -0.64 -0.77
C GLN A 294 37.83 -1.36 -2.09
N GLY A 295 38.14 -0.75 -3.24
CA GLY A 295 37.88 -1.29 -4.57
C GLY A 295 36.46 -1.04 -5.09
N ASN A 296 35.66 -0.18 -4.46
CA ASN A 296 34.35 0.20 -4.98
C ASN A 296 34.48 1.27 -6.06
N VAL A 297 33.62 1.20 -7.07
CA VAL A 297 33.59 2.20 -8.15
C VAL A 297 33.00 3.50 -7.63
N THR A 298 33.78 4.58 -7.67
CA THR A 298 33.35 5.91 -7.20
C THR A 298 33.07 6.88 -8.34
N GLN A 299 33.75 6.70 -9.48
CA GLN A 299 33.62 7.57 -10.62
C GLN A 299 33.93 6.84 -11.93
N VAL A 300 33.15 7.12 -12.96
CA VAL A 300 33.40 6.65 -14.33
C VAL A 300 33.69 7.82 -15.25
N HIS A 301 34.70 7.66 -16.09
CA HIS A 301 35.07 8.62 -17.12
C HIS A 301 34.62 8.11 -18.47
N CYS A 302 34.03 9.01 -19.25
CA CYS A 302 33.51 8.71 -20.57
C CYS A 302 33.96 9.75 -21.58
N THR A 303 33.90 9.39 -22.86
CA THR A 303 33.81 10.37 -23.95
C THR A 303 32.40 10.36 -24.53
N TYR A 304 31.95 11.50 -25.04
CA TYR A 304 30.68 11.61 -25.77
C TYR A 304 30.92 11.78 -27.27
N ASP A 305 29.92 11.41 -28.06
CA ASP A 305 29.86 11.69 -29.51
C ASP A 305 29.05 12.98 -29.78
N PRO A 306 29.69 14.09 -30.22
CA PRO A 306 29.00 15.34 -30.51
C PRO A 306 27.95 15.25 -31.61
N GLN A 307 28.07 14.28 -32.54
CA GLN A 307 27.12 14.07 -33.64
C GLN A 307 25.88 13.26 -33.23
N SER A 308 25.83 12.83 -31.97
CA SER A 308 24.74 12.00 -31.43
C SER A 308 23.71 12.77 -30.61
N ARG A 309 23.66 14.10 -30.75
CA ARG A 309 22.73 14.98 -30.00
C ARG A 309 21.28 14.57 -30.22
N GLY A 310 20.63 14.01 -29.20
CA GLY A 310 19.18 13.83 -29.14
C GLY A 310 18.60 13.06 -30.32
N GLY A 311 18.77 11.73 -30.36
CA GLY A 311 18.17 10.89 -31.40
C GLY A 311 19.05 9.72 -31.83
N ASN A 312 18.82 9.21 -33.05
CA ASN A 312 19.70 8.21 -33.65
C ASN A 312 20.92 8.90 -34.26
N PRO A 313 22.13 8.36 -34.08
CA PRO A 313 23.35 8.94 -34.63
C PRO A 313 23.31 8.93 -36.16
N ALA A 314 23.94 9.94 -36.77
CA ALA A 314 23.93 10.13 -38.22
C ALA A 314 24.58 8.97 -39.00
N ASP A 315 25.50 8.25 -38.36
CA ASP A 315 26.17 7.05 -38.91
C ASP A 315 25.30 5.78 -38.88
N GLY A 316 24.09 5.85 -38.32
CA GLY A 316 23.13 4.75 -38.28
C GLY A 316 23.45 3.65 -37.27
N ARG A 317 24.48 3.78 -36.43
CA ARG A 317 24.84 2.73 -35.48
C ARG A 317 23.76 2.55 -34.41
N LYS A 318 23.41 1.29 -34.12
CA LYS A 318 22.38 0.93 -33.14
C LYS A 318 23.02 0.64 -31.80
N VAL A 319 22.80 1.55 -30.85
CA VAL A 319 23.21 1.35 -29.45
C VAL A 319 22.06 0.68 -28.70
N LYS A 320 22.37 -0.43 -28.00
CA LYS A 320 21.36 -1.31 -27.37
C LYS A 320 20.83 -0.78 -26.03
N GLY A 321 21.56 0.11 -25.36
CA GLY A 321 21.24 0.60 -24.03
C GLY A 321 20.85 2.06 -24.02
N THR A 322 19.91 2.41 -23.15
CA THR A 322 19.63 3.79 -22.77
C THR A 322 19.49 3.86 -21.25
N ILE A 323 20.19 4.81 -20.63
CA ILE A 323 20.17 5.05 -19.19
C ILE A 323 19.70 6.48 -18.92
N HIS A 324 19.04 6.68 -17.79
CA HIS A 324 18.70 8.02 -17.29
C HIS A 324 19.89 8.59 -16.51
N TRP A 325 19.85 9.90 -16.26
CA TRP A 325 20.96 10.63 -15.68
C TRP A 325 20.44 11.96 -15.09
N THR A 326 21.23 12.59 -14.23
CA THR A 326 21.03 13.97 -13.78
C THR A 326 22.33 14.75 -13.85
N SER A 327 22.28 16.07 -14.01
CA SER A 327 23.49 16.92 -14.04
C SER A 327 23.98 17.21 -12.63
N VAL A 328 25.27 16.99 -12.33
CA VAL A 328 25.84 17.22 -10.99
C VAL A 328 25.69 18.67 -10.54
N ARG A 329 25.84 19.62 -11.46
CA ARG A 329 25.76 21.06 -11.17
C ARG A 329 24.34 21.52 -10.84
N HIS A 330 23.34 20.86 -11.41
CA HIS A 330 21.95 21.34 -11.37
C HIS A 330 21.05 20.48 -10.51
N SER A 331 21.34 19.18 -10.35
CA SER A 331 20.51 18.25 -9.59
C SER A 331 20.31 18.72 -8.17
N LYS A 332 19.17 18.33 -7.60
CA LYS A 332 18.84 18.60 -6.21
C LYS A 332 18.93 17.29 -5.44
N LYS A 333 19.39 17.39 -4.19
CA LYS A 333 19.39 16.25 -3.28
C LYS A 333 17.97 15.99 -2.79
N ALA A 334 17.61 14.73 -2.65
CA ALA A 334 16.32 14.30 -2.11
C ALA A 334 16.47 12.99 -1.34
N GLN A 335 15.57 12.78 -0.39
CA GLN A 335 15.40 11.47 0.24
C GLN A 335 14.45 10.62 -0.59
N VAL A 336 14.80 9.36 -0.83
CA VAL A 336 13.94 8.37 -1.47
C VAL A 336 13.73 7.19 -0.54
N ARG A 337 12.47 6.84 -0.29
CA ARG A 337 12.04 5.70 0.53
C ARG A 337 11.58 4.57 -0.38
N LEU A 338 12.33 3.48 -0.40
CA LEU A 338 12.06 2.29 -1.19
C LEU A 338 11.33 1.28 -0.32
N TYR A 339 10.06 1.00 -0.66
CA TYR A 339 9.25 0.05 0.08
C TYR A 339 9.21 -1.33 -0.57
N GLU A 340 9.19 -2.35 0.25
CA GLU A 340 8.96 -3.76 -0.08
C GLU A 340 7.79 -4.32 0.75
N PRO A 341 7.32 -5.56 0.53
CA PRO A 341 6.30 -6.16 1.39
C PRO A 341 6.76 -6.19 2.85
N LEU A 342 5.82 -5.97 3.79
CA LEU A 342 6.12 -5.88 5.22
C LEU A 342 6.49 -7.25 5.83
N PHE A 343 5.97 -8.34 5.25
CA PHE A 343 6.23 -9.69 5.69
C PHE A 343 6.99 -10.47 4.61
N ASN A 344 7.85 -11.41 5.02
CA ASN A 344 8.60 -12.27 4.11
C ASN A 344 7.73 -13.37 3.48
N GLU A 345 6.70 -13.82 4.21
CA GLU A 345 5.80 -14.89 3.76
C GLU A 345 4.57 -14.34 3.03
N SER A 346 4.13 -15.05 1.98
CA SER A 346 2.94 -14.66 1.21
C SER A 346 1.65 -14.80 2.02
N GLN A 347 1.59 -15.73 2.98
CA GLN A 347 0.46 -15.88 3.90
C GLN A 347 0.97 -15.90 5.34
N PRO A 348 1.29 -14.73 5.91
CA PRO A 348 1.89 -14.67 7.24
C PRO A 348 0.89 -15.19 8.29
N ARG A 349 1.33 -16.14 9.11
CA ARG A 349 0.54 -16.73 10.21
C ARG A 349 1.35 -16.68 11.50
N PHE A 350 0.69 -16.31 12.58
CA PHE A 350 1.35 -16.11 13.87
C PHE A 350 0.64 -16.91 14.95
N SER A 351 1.39 -17.75 15.66
CA SER A 351 0.94 -18.45 16.88
C SER A 351 1.31 -17.68 18.14
N SER A 352 2.33 -16.83 18.07
CA SER A 352 2.83 -16.00 19.17
C SER A 352 3.12 -14.56 18.70
N GLN A 353 3.53 -13.68 19.63
CA GLN A 353 4.08 -12.37 19.26
C GLN A 353 5.52 -12.47 18.72
N GLU A 354 6.31 -13.43 19.18
CA GLU A 354 7.67 -13.66 18.68
C GLU A 354 7.62 -14.03 17.19
N ASP A 355 6.69 -14.92 16.80
CA ASP A 355 6.47 -15.31 15.41
C ASP A 355 6.12 -14.11 14.49
N LEU A 356 5.43 -13.09 15.03
CA LEU A 356 5.08 -11.88 14.29
C LEU A 356 6.34 -11.11 13.90
N HIS A 357 7.28 -10.94 14.83
CA HIS A 357 8.53 -10.20 14.58
C HIS A 357 9.46 -10.96 13.63
N ASP A 358 9.61 -12.26 13.82
CA ASP A 358 10.47 -13.11 12.97
C ASP A 358 10.01 -13.16 11.51
N SER A 359 8.72 -12.90 11.27
CA SER A 359 8.13 -12.88 9.93
C SER A 359 8.29 -11.54 9.18
N LEU A 360 8.78 -10.49 9.84
CA LEU A 360 8.93 -9.16 9.25
C LEU A 360 10.06 -9.13 8.23
N ASN A 361 9.85 -8.38 7.15
CA ASN A 361 10.89 -8.05 6.20
C ASN A 361 11.71 -6.86 6.72
N GLU A 362 12.96 -7.12 7.12
CA GLU A 362 13.92 -6.11 7.56
C GLU A 362 14.23 -5.07 6.47
N HIS A 363 14.02 -5.43 5.20
CA HIS A 363 14.18 -4.56 4.03
C HIS A 363 12.85 -3.96 3.54
N SER A 364 11.77 -4.05 4.33
CA SER A 364 10.46 -3.46 3.99
C SER A 364 10.50 -1.96 3.73
N LEU A 365 11.52 -1.27 4.25
CA LEU A 365 11.84 0.12 3.97
C LEU A 365 13.37 0.30 3.88
N VAL A 366 13.85 0.82 2.76
CA VAL A 366 15.22 1.31 2.59
C VAL A 366 15.17 2.79 2.25
N THR A 367 15.82 3.62 3.08
CA THR A 367 15.92 5.06 2.87
C THR A 367 17.25 5.42 2.23
N ILE A 368 17.21 6.25 1.19
CA ILE A 368 18.37 6.76 0.48
C ILE A 368 18.34 8.29 0.56
N ASP A 369 19.27 8.90 1.28
CA ASP A 369 19.25 10.35 1.56
C ASP A 369 19.96 11.22 0.50
N ASP A 370 20.74 10.61 -0.39
CA ASP A 370 21.57 11.33 -1.38
C ASP A 370 21.10 11.10 -2.82
N ALA A 371 19.81 10.80 -3.02
CA ALA A 371 19.26 10.69 -4.36
C ALA A 371 19.32 12.04 -5.08
N GLN A 372 19.56 12.01 -6.39
CA GLN A 372 19.76 13.19 -7.22
C GLN A 372 18.59 13.35 -8.19
N ILE A 373 17.74 14.35 -7.96
CA ILE A 373 16.54 14.61 -8.75
C ILE A 373 16.76 15.78 -9.72
N GLU A 374 16.02 15.81 -10.82
CA GLU A 374 15.94 17.00 -11.68
C GLU A 374 15.31 18.20 -10.94
N PRO A 375 15.71 19.46 -11.23
CA PRO A 375 15.23 20.64 -10.50
C PRO A 375 13.71 20.84 -10.51
N SER A 376 13.03 20.48 -11.59
CA SER A 376 11.57 20.59 -11.73
C SER A 376 10.79 19.85 -10.65
N LEU A 377 11.40 18.86 -9.99
CA LEU A 377 10.75 18.08 -8.94
C LEU A 377 10.69 18.80 -7.58
N THR A 378 11.43 19.90 -7.35
CA THR A 378 11.39 20.63 -6.07
C THR A 378 10.14 21.47 -5.87
N GLU A 379 9.37 21.71 -6.94
CA GLU A 379 8.10 22.46 -6.89
C GLU A 379 6.89 21.53 -6.74
N ALA A 380 7.12 20.22 -6.69
CA ALA A 380 6.04 19.23 -6.63
C ALA A 380 5.36 19.22 -5.25
N ALA A 381 4.04 19.25 -5.23
CA ALA A 381 3.26 19.19 -4.00
C ALA A 381 3.16 17.77 -3.45
N ALA A 382 2.94 17.64 -2.13
CA ALA A 382 2.69 16.36 -1.49
C ALA A 382 1.56 15.57 -2.20
N GLY A 383 1.82 14.29 -2.45
CA GLY A 383 0.92 13.39 -3.20
C GLY A 383 1.01 13.51 -4.72
N ASN A 384 1.78 14.45 -5.28
CA ASN A 384 2.08 14.43 -6.72
C ASN A 384 2.88 13.17 -7.06
N THR A 385 2.51 12.54 -8.18
CA THR A 385 3.06 11.25 -8.62
C THR A 385 3.88 11.41 -9.89
N PHE A 386 5.03 10.76 -9.93
CA PHE A 386 5.94 10.76 -11.06
C PHE A 386 6.37 9.33 -11.39
N GLN A 387 6.58 9.05 -12.66
CA GLN A 387 7.40 7.92 -13.05
C GLN A 387 8.85 8.40 -13.11
N PHE A 388 9.69 7.92 -12.19
CA PHE A 388 11.13 8.05 -12.35
C PHE A 388 11.56 7.04 -13.41
N GLU A 389 12.06 7.55 -14.55
CA GLU A 389 12.31 6.72 -15.71
C GLU A 389 13.19 5.52 -15.36
N ARG A 390 12.78 4.33 -15.85
CA ARG A 390 13.43 3.03 -15.61
C ARG A 390 13.41 2.49 -14.16
N LEU A 391 12.95 3.27 -13.18
CA LEU A 391 13.00 2.90 -11.76
C LEU A 391 11.64 2.44 -11.24
N GLY A 392 10.61 3.27 -11.39
CA GLY A 392 9.30 3.01 -10.81
C GLY A 392 8.43 4.24 -10.77
N TYR A 393 7.31 4.11 -10.08
CA TYR A 393 6.43 5.23 -9.77
C TYR A 393 6.66 5.66 -8.32
N PHE A 394 6.70 6.97 -8.13
CA PHE A 394 7.01 7.61 -6.87
C PHE A 394 6.01 8.71 -6.59
N CYS A 395 5.75 8.99 -5.32
CA CYS A 395 4.99 10.16 -4.91
C CYS A 395 5.75 11.01 -3.91
N VAL A 396 5.52 12.32 -3.94
CA VAL A 396 6.04 13.25 -2.92
C VAL A 396 5.37 12.92 -1.58
N ASP A 397 6.16 12.58 -0.56
CA ASP A 397 5.65 12.35 0.79
C ASP A 397 5.26 13.69 1.44
N ARG A 398 4.26 13.66 2.32
CA ARG A 398 3.80 14.85 3.05
C ARG A 398 4.85 15.43 4.00
N ASP A 399 5.85 14.64 4.41
CA ASP A 399 6.94 15.10 5.26
C ASP A 399 8.00 15.88 4.47
N SER A 400 7.81 16.04 3.14
CA SER A 400 8.69 16.87 2.31
C SER A 400 8.62 18.34 2.72
N ALA A 401 9.78 18.99 2.68
CA ALA A 401 9.94 20.43 2.84
C ALA A 401 10.67 21.00 1.61
N PRO A 402 10.60 22.32 1.35
CA PRO A 402 11.31 22.94 0.21
C PRO A 402 12.81 22.58 0.17
N GLU A 403 13.42 22.40 1.35
CA GLU A 403 14.85 22.16 1.51
C GLU A 403 15.21 20.66 1.47
N GLN A 404 14.22 19.80 1.60
CA GLN A 404 14.38 18.35 1.63
C GLN A 404 13.14 17.67 1.05
N MET A 405 13.18 17.41 -0.25
CA MET A 405 12.16 16.63 -0.92
C MET A 405 12.26 15.16 -0.53
N ILE A 406 11.12 14.53 -0.25
CA ILE A 406 11.02 13.13 0.14
C ILE A 406 10.09 12.42 -0.83
N PHE A 407 10.57 11.34 -1.45
CA PHE A 407 9.80 10.54 -2.40
C PHE A 407 9.60 9.12 -1.89
N ASN A 408 8.35 8.68 -1.84
CA ASN A 408 8.00 7.29 -1.57
C ASN A 408 7.91 6.52 -2.89
N ARG A 409 8.56 5.35 -2.99
CA ARG A 409 8.32 4.42 -4.10
C ARG A 409 6.93 3.80 -3.94
N THR A 410 6.01 4.18 -4.81
CA THR A 410 4.66 3.62 -4.85
C THR A 410 4.70 2.16 -5.29
N VAL A 411 5.30 1.91 -6.45
CA VAL A 411 5.47 0.57 -7.03
C VAL A 411 6.65 0.57 -8.01
N PRO A 412 7.49 -0.48 -8.05
CA PRO A 412 8.52 -0.58 -9.07
C PRO A 412 7.93 -0.78 -10.47
N LEU A 413 8.71 -0.46 -11.51
CA LEU A 413 8.35 -0.89 -12.87
C LEU A 413 8.29 -2.42 -12.94
N ARG A 414 7.60 -2.95 -13.94
CA ARG A 414 7.51 -4.39 -14.17
C ARG A 414 8.91 -4.93 -14.48
N GLU A 415 9.53 -5.59 -13.51
CA GLU A 415 10.85 -6.20 -13.71
C GLU A 415 10.76 -7.40 -14.64
N THR A 416 11.42 -7.31 -15.80
CA THR A 416 11.67 -8.46 -16.68
C THR A 416 12.99 -9.18 -16.35
N TRP A 417 13.83 -8.57 -15.51
CA TRP A 417 15.23 -8.98 -15.31
C TRP A 417 15.51 -9.78 -14.03
N ALA A 418 14.77 -9.61 -12.94
CA ALA A 418 14.96 -10.41 -11.72
C ALA A 418 14.78 -11.92 -11.94
N ARG A 419 13.91 -12.33 -12.89
CA ARG A 419 13.78 -13.73 -13.33
C ARG A 419 15.04 -14.35 -13.94
N VAL A 420 16.04 -13.53 -14.32
CA VAL A 420 17.31 -13.99 -14.90
C VAL A 420 18.42 -14.07 -13.86
N LYS A 421 18.32 -13.37 -12.71
CA LYS A 421 19.28 -13.49 -11.59
C LYS A 421 18.93 -14.66 -10.66
N ALA A 422 17.65 -15.05 -10.60
CA ALA A 422 17.17 -16.19 -9.81
C ALA A 422 17.28 -17.55 -10.56
N ARG A 423 17.92 -17.56 -11.74
CA ARG A 423 18.29 -18.76 -12.52
C ARG A 423 19.78 -18.72 -12.77
#